data_AF-A0A530GWP7-F1
#
_entry.id   AF-A0A530GWP7-F1
#
_cell.length_a   1.000
_cell.length_b   1.000
_cell.length_c   1.000
_cell.angle_alpha   90.00
_cell.angle_beta   90.00
_cell.angle_gamma   90.00
#
_symmetry.space_group_name_H-M   'P 1'
#
loop_
_entity.id
_entity.type
_entity.pdbx_description
1 polymer ?
#
loop_
_entity_poly.entity_id
_entity_poly.type
_entity_poly.pdbx_seq_one_letter_code
_entity_poly.pdbx_strand_id
1 'polypeptide(L)'
;PSWMWRNTDVAAFVEWLRKHNDKVKALQPQAGLYGLDIYNMRGSIAAVLEYLDRVDPEAARVARERYGCLTPWQTEPSTYGRAALTKGYRECEEAVLEQCRDMLARQLDHAGRGGEELFDAAQNARLVASAEQYYRVMYYGGPHSWNLRDTHMFETLGHVLDAHGPNAKAVVWAHNSHIGDARYTEMGISREEVNIGQLCRQRFGDAAALIGFGTHTGTVAAANDWDGEMEIKSVRPSREDSYERLCHEAGIDRFLLDLAR
;
A
#
# COMPACT_ATOMS: atom_id res chain seq x y z
N PRO A 1 -10.54 8.85 2.47
CA PRO A 1 -10.48 10.26 2.92
C PRO A 1 -9.06 10.89 2.88
N SER A 2 -8.94 12.10 2.32
CA SER A 2 -7.63 12.78 2.15
C SER A 2 -7.01 13.28 3.46
N TRP A 3 -7.81 13.55 4.49
CA TRP A 3 -7.37 14.09 5.78
C TRP A 3 -6.47 13.14 6.57
N MET A 4 -6.51 11.83 6.29
CA MET A 4 -5.64 10.84 6.96
C MET A 4 -4.15 11.12 6.73
N TRP A 5 -3.78 11.57 5.53
CA TRP A 5 -2.40 11.86 5.16
C TRP A 5 -2.12 13.35 4.98
N ARG A 6 -3.15 14.17 4.72
CA ARG A 6 -3.04 15.63 4.64
C ARG A 6 -3.18 16.26 6.02
N ASN A 7 -2.19 16.00 6.88
CA ASN A 7 -2.11 16.57 8.22
C ASN A 7 -0.73 17.20 8.49
N THR A 8 -0.62 17.94 9.60
CA THR A 8 0.59 18.67 9.98
C THR A 8 1.78 17.76 10.27
N ASP A 9 1.55 16.56 10.81
CA ASP A 9 2.62 15.63 11.16
C ASP A 9 3.26 15.03 9.90
N VAL A 10 2.45 14.61 8.93
CA VAL A 10 2.93 14.12 7.63
C VAL A 10 3.63 15.24 6.86
N ALA A 11 3.07 16.47 6.87
CA ALA A 11 3.72 17.62 6.23
C ALA A 11 5.10 17.91 6.88
N ALA A 12 5.20 17.87 8.21
CA ALA A 12 6.45 18.04 8.93
C ALA A 12 7.45 16.92 8.62
N PHE A 13 6.99 15.67 8.52
CA PHE A 13 7.82 14.53 8.14
C PHE A 13 8.39 14.66 6.72
N VAL A 14 7.57 15.01 5.74
CA VAL A 14 8.01 15.19 4.34
C VAL A 14 9.02 16.33 4.22
N GLU A 15 8.78 17.45 4.90
CA GLU A 15 9.73 18.58 4.93
C GLU A 15 11.04 18.21 5.63
N TRP A 16 10.98 17.42 6.70
CA TRP A 16 12.17 16.87 7.36
C TRP A 16 12.93 15.92 6.44
N LEU A 17 12.24 15.02 5.74
CA LEU A 17 12.84 14.05 4.82
C LEU A 17 13.55 14.75 3.67
N ARG A 18 12.94 15.81 3.11
CA ARG A 18 13.55 16.67 2.09
C ARG A 18 14.86 17.28 2.61
N LYS A 19 14.83 17.92 3.78
CA LYS A 19 16.03 18.51 4.42
C LYS A 19 17.10 17.46 4.77
N HIS A 20 16.69 16.24 5.08
CA HIS A 20 17.61 15.13 5.32
C HIS A 20 18.33 14.78 4.02
N ASN A 21 17.56 14.54 2.94
CA ASN A 21 18.08 14.20 1.62
C ASN A 21 18.96 15.30 1.00
N ASP A 22 18.69 16.58 1.26
CA ASP A 22 19.53 17.71 0.85
C ASP A 22 20.94 17.66 1.46
N LYS A 23 21.11 16.98 2.60
CA LYS A 23 22.41 16.84 3.30
C LYS A 23 23.17 15.57 2.92
N VAL A 24 22.51 14.63 2.26
CA VAL A 24 23.12 13.37 1.82
C VAL A 24 24.07 13.69 0.67
N LYS A 25 25.33 13.23 0.77
CA LYS A 25 26.34 13.45 -0.27
C LYS A 25 25.87 12.77 -1.57
N ALA A 26 26.16 13.38 -2.72
CA ALA A 26 25.71 12.94 -4.05
C ALA A 26 26.00 11.46 -4.43
N LEU A 27 26.84 10.75 -3.68
CA LEU A 27 27.20 9.34 -3.91
C LEU A 27 26.49 8.36 -2.96
N GLN A 28 25.69 8.85 -2.01
CA GLN A 28 24.93 8.01 -1.08
C GLN A 28 23.45 7.97 -1.49
N PRO A 29 22.78 6.80 -1.37
CA PRO A 29 21.37 6.69 -1.67
C PRO A 29 20.56 7.58 -0.73
N GLN A 30 19.67 8.38 -1.31
CA GLN A 30 18.69 9.17 -0.57
C GLN A 30 17.58 8.25 -0.03
N ALA A 31 16.90 8.71 1.02
CA ALA A 31 15.73 8.01 1.53
C ALA A 31 14.52 8.31 0.62
N GLY A 32 13.89 7.26 0.10
CA GLY A 32 12.66 7.35 -0.70
C GLY A 32 11.39 7.23 0.14
N LEU A 33 10.27 7.73 -0.40
CA LEU A 33 8.93 7.57 0.16
C LEU A 33 8.03 6.93 -0.89
N TYR A 34 7.57 5.70 -0.59
CA TYR A 34 6.84 4.86 -1.55
C TYR A 34 5.45 4.51 -1.02
N GLY A 35 4.45 4.57 -1.90
CA GLY A 35 3.12 4.03 -1.62
C GLY A 35 3.08 2.54 -1.91
N LEU A 36 2.58 1.74 -0.96
CA LEU A 36 2.42 0.28 -1.15
C LEU A 36 0.99 -0.11 -1.53
N ASP A 37 0.03 0.76 -1.25
CA ASP A 37 -1.40 0.47 -1.28
C ASP A 37 -2.00 0.57 -2.69
N ILE A 38 -3.15 -0.05 -2.87
CA ILE A 38 -3.78 -0.34 -4.17
C ILE A 38 -4.79 0.72 -4.64
N TYR A 39 -5.16 1.65 -3.74
CA TYR A 39 -6.29 2.56 -3.95
C TYR A 39 -6.07 3.71 -4.96
N ASN A 40 -4.91 3.78 -5.63
CA ASN A 40 -4.61 4.84 -6.59
C ASN A 40 -4.67 4.39 -8.06
N MET A 41 -5.67 3.59 -8.44
CA MET A 41 -5.82 3.11 -9.83
C MET A 41 -5.76 4.24 -10.86
N ARG A 42 -6.45 5.35 -10.61
CA ARG A 42 -6.47 6.53 -11.51
C ARG A 42 -5.08 7.13 -11.68
N GLY A 43 -4.36 7.37 -10.57
CA GLY A 43 -3.01 7.92 -10.62
C GLY A 43 -2.03 6.97 -11.31
N SER A 44 -2.17 5.67 -11.10
CA SER A 44 -1.30 4.67 -11.71
C SER A 44 -1.53 4.51 -13.21
N ILE A 45 -2.77 4.57 -13.68
CA ILE A 45 -3.05 4.65 -15.13
C ILE A 45 -2.38 5.88 -15.73
N ALA A 46 -2.54 7.05 -15.09
CA ALA A 46 -1.93 8.29 -15.58
C ALA A 46 -0.40 8.20 -15.66
N ALA A 47 0.25 7.65 -14.63
CA ALA A 47 1.71 7.47 -14.59
C ALA A 47 2.22 6.55 -15.72
N VAL A 48 1.54 5.42 -15.97
CA VAL A 48 1.88 4.52 -17.09
C VAL A 48 1.74 5.25 -18.44
N LEU A 49 0.64 5.98 -18.63
CA LEU A 49 0.39 6.70 -19.87
C LEU A 49 1.40 7.84 -20.09
N GLU A 50 1.73 8.61 -19.06
CA GLU A 50 2.71 9.70 -19.14
C GLU A 50 4.12 9.19 -19.45
N TYR A 51 4.52 8.05 -18.86
CA TYR A 51 5.77 7.39 -19.20
C TYR A 51 5.78 6.98 -20.68
N LEU A 52 4.75 6.26 -21.13
CA LEU A 52 4.66 5.76 -22.51
C LEU A 52 4.58 6.92 -23.52
N ASP A 53 3.86 8.00 -23.23
CA ASP A 53 3.80 9.16 -24.13
C ASP A 53 5.20 9.77 -24.40
N ARG A 54 6.12 9.68 -23.43
CA ARG A 54 7.49 10.19 -23.58
C ARG A 54 8.40 9.21 -24.32
N VAL A 55 8.28 7.91 -24.05
CA VAL A 55 9.25 6.91 -24.53
C VAL A 55 8.77 6.11 -25.75
N ASP A 56 7.45 5.94 -25.91
CA ASP A 56 6.82 5.13 -26.96
C ASP A 56 5.33 5.53 -27.15
N PRO A 57 5.06 6.59 -27.94
CA PRO A 57 3.71 7.11 -28.13
C PRO A 57 2.72 6.10 -28.76
N GLU A 58 3.20 5.13 -29.54
CA GLU A 58 2.33 4.10 -30.12
C GLU A 58 1.88 3.11 -29.05
N ALA A 59 2.79 2.68 -28.16
CA ALA A 59 2.42 1.90 -26.99
C ALA A 59 1.49 2.67 -26.04
N ALA A 60 1.64 3.99 -25.94
CA ALA A 60 0.72 4.83 -25.17
C ALA A 60 -0.70 4.80 -25.76
N ARG A 61 -0.86 4.74 -27.08
CA ARG A 61 -2.17 4.59 -27.74
C ARG A 61 -2.82 3.25 -27.40
N VAL A 62 -2.06 2.16 -27.46
CA VAL A 62 -2.53 0.81 -27.08
C VAL A 62 -2.93 0.77 -25.59
N ALA A 63 -2.11 1.34 -24.71
CA ALA A 63 -2.40 1.39 -23.27
C ALA A 63 -3.70 2.17 -22.96
N ARG A 64 -3.98 3.26 -23.68
CA ARG A 64 -5.25 4.00 -23.55
C ARG A 64 -6.45 3.16 -23.97
N GLU A 65 -6.33 2.38 -25.05
CA GLU A 65 -7.38 1.47 -25.48
C GLU A 65 -7.62 0.38 -24.44
N ARG A 66 -6.56 -0.26 -23.92
CA ARG A 66 -6.64 -1.32 -22.90
C ARG A 66 -7.21 -0.82 -21.56
N TYR A 67 -6.81 0.37 -21.11
CA TYR A 67 -7.37 0.98 -19.90
C TYR A 67 -8.72 1.67 -20.10
N GLY A 68 -9.18 1.80 -21.36
CA GLY A 68 -10.40 2.52 -21.72
C GLY A 68 -11.64 2.02 -20.98
N CYS A 69 -11.72 0.72 -20.72
CA CYS A 69 -12.84 0.12 -20.01
C CYS A 69 -12.84 0.38 -18.49
N LEU A 70 -11.71 0.83 -17.92
CA LEU A 70 -11.59 1.26 -16.52
C LEU A 70 -11.97 2.73 -16.32
N THR A 71 -12.04 3.53 -17.40
CA THR A 71 -12.29 4.98 -17.37
C THR A 71 -13.51 5.41 -16.54
N PRO A 72 -14.69 4.73 -16.63
CA PRO A 72 -15.86 5.11 -15.83
C PRO A 72 -15.67 4.94 -14.31
N TRP A 73 -14.69 4.13 -13.89
CA TRP A 73 -14.52 3.65 -12.51
C TRP A 73 -13.31 4.27 -11.82
N GLN A 74 -12.50 5.04 -12.55
CA GLN A 74 -11.38 5.80 -12.00
C GLN A 74 -11.82 6.83 -10.94
N THR A 75 -13.10 7.22 -10.93
CA THR A 75 -13.69 8.18 -9.99
C THR A 75 -14.46 7.53 -8.84
N GLU A 76 -14.96 6.31 -9.00
CA GLU A 76 -15.70 5.59 -7.95
C GLU A 76 -15.44 4.06 -8.02
N PRO A 77 -14.25 3.61 -7.60
CA PRO A 77 -13.82 2.22 -7.78
C PRO A 77 -14.69 1.21 -7.04
N SER A 78 -15.39 1.66 -5.98
CA SER A 78 -16.27 0.82 -5.17
C SER A 78 -17.46 0.24 -5.95
N THR A 79 -17.85 0.91 -7.04
CA THR A 79 -18.98 0.51 -7.90
C THR A 79 -18.60 -0.46 -9.01
N TYR A 80 -17.30 -0.64 -9.28
CA TYR A 80 -16.76 -1.50 -10.34
C TYR A 80 -17.14 -2.97 -10.14
N GLY A 81 -17.05 -3.49 -8.92
CA GLY A 81 -17.22 -4.92 -8.68
C GLY A 81 -18.62 -5.46 -9.04
N ARG A 82 -19.65 -4.62 -9.05
CA ARG A 82 -20.99 -4.98 -9.56
C ARG A 82 -21.05 -4.97 -11.10
N ALA A 83 -20.35 -4.05 -11.75
CA ALA A 83 -20.30 -3.92 -13.21
C ALA A 83 -19.41 -4.97 -13.87
N ALA A 84 -18.33 -5.39 -13.20
CA ALA A 84 -17.38 -6.43 -13.63
C ALA A 84 -18.03 -7.79 -13.94
N LEU A 85 -19.26 -8.01 -13.45
CA LEU A 85 -20.07 -9.22 -13.67
C LEU A 85 -20.80 -9.24 -15.03
N THR A 86 -20.86 -8.11 -15.73
CA THR A 86 -21.45 -8.04 -17.07
C THR A 86 -20.42 -8.44 -18.14
N LYS A 87 -20.90 -9.10 -19.20
CA LYS A 87 -20.05 -9.82 -20.18
C LYS A 87 -18.95 -8.96 -20.81
N GLY A 88 -19.21 -7.68 -21.04
CA GLY A 88 -18.23 -6.73 -21.61
C GLY A 88 -17.06 -6.36 -20.68
N TYR A 89 -17.13 -6.65 -19.37
CA TYR A 89 -16.06 -6.31 -18.42
C TYR A 89 -15.17 -7.50 -18.05
N ARG A 90 -15.43 -8.71 -18.55
CA ARG A 90 -14.43 -9.80 -18.51
C ARG A 90 -13.25 -9.50 -19.44
N GLU A 91 -13.50 -8.80 -20.54
CA GLU A 91 -12.47 -8.41 -21.52
C GLU A 91 -11.49 -7.38 -20.95
N CYS A 92 -11.88 -6.64 -19.91
CA CYS A 92 -11.00 -5.70 -19.20
C CYS A 92 -9.82 -6.37 -18.50
N GLU A 93 -10.05 -7.52 -17.87
CA GLU A 93 -9.02 -8.23 -17.10
C GLU A 93 -7.87 -8.65 -18.02
N GLU A 94 -8.20 -9.25 -19.16
CA GLU A 94 -7.22 -9.69 -20.15
C GLU A 94 -6.40 -8.51 -20.68
N ALA A 95 -7.06 -7.41 -21.05
CA ALA A 95 -6.39 -6.21 -21.54
C ALA A 95 -5.47 -5.56 -20.50
N VAL A 96 -5.88 -5.50 -19.23
CA VAL A 96 -5.07 -4.94 -18.14
C VAL A 96 -3.87 -5.83 -17.81
N LEU A 97 -4.06 -7.15 -17.77
CA LEU A 97 -2.98 -8.11 -17.56
C LEU A 97 -1.97 -8.08 -18.71
N GLU A 98 -2.44 -7.97 -19.96
CA GLU A 98 -1.58 -7.83 -21.13
C GLU A 98 -0.74 -6.55 -21.06
N GLN A 99 -1.36 -5.42 -20.68
CA GLN A 99 -0.62 -4.17 -20.47
C GLN A 99 0.44 -4.30 -19.37
N CYS A 100 0.13 -4.98 -18.26
CA CYS A 100 1.10 -5.26 -17.21
C CYS A 100 2.27 -6.12 -17.73
N ARG A 101 1.97 -7.20 -18.46
CA ARG A 101 3.00 -8.07 -19.07
C ARG A 101 3.92 -7.31 -20.01
N ASP A 102 3.39 -6.43 -20.85
CA ASP A 102 4.18 -5.60 -21.77
C ASP A 102 5.13 -4.66 -21.03
N MET A 103 4.69 -4.04 -19.94
CA MET A 103 5.54 -3.20 -19.10
C MET A 103 6.65 -3.99 -18.40
N LEU A 104 6.35 -5.21 -17.94
CA LEU A 104 7.35 -6.10 -17.35
C LEU A 104 8.38 -6.59 -18.37
N ALA A 105 7.95 -6.93 -19.58
CA ALA A 105 8.85 -7.29 -20.66
C ALA A 105 9.83 -6.15 -20.97
N ARG A 106 9.33 -4.91 -21.06
CA ARG A 106 10.17 -3.71 -21.24
C ARG A 106 11.16 -3.52 -20.09
N GLN A 107 10.75 -3.75 -18.85
CA GLN A 107 11.65 -3.68 -17.69
C GLN A 107 12.80 -4.68 -17.80
N LEU A 108 12.53 -5.89 -18.29
CA LEU A 108 13.55 -6.91 -18.54
C LEU A 108 14.47 -6.52 -19.71
N ASP A 109 13.92 -6.04 -20.82
CA ASP A 109 14.68 -5.67 -22.04
C ASP A 109 15.56 -4.43 -21.85
N HIS A 110 15.15 -3.51 -20.97
CA HIS A 110 15.87 -2.28 -20.66
C HIS A 110 16.62 -2.33 -19.33
N ALA A 111 16.76 -3.51 -18.72
CA ALA A 111 17.54 -3.73 -17.51
C ALA A 111 18.97 -3.18 -17.69
N GLY A 112 19.22 -2.00 -17.10
CA GLY A 112 20.52 -1.32 -17.16
C GLY A 112 20.56 0.03 -17.89
N ARG A 113 19.46 0.53 -18.51
CA ARG A 113 19.47 1.83 -19.23
C ARG A 113 18.44 2.88 -18.77
N GLY A 114 17.49 2.53 -17.90
CA GLY A 114 16.54 3.48 -17.29
C GLY A 114 16.05 2.95 -15.94
N GLY A 115 16.73 3.31 -14.85
CA GLY A 115 16.61 2.59 -13.58
C GLY A 115 15.38 2.92 -12.74
N GLU A 116 14.92 4.18 -12.74
CA GLU A 116 13.90 4.66 -11.80
C GLU A 116 12.54 4.92 -12.48
N GLU A 117 12.50 5.66 -13.60
CA GLU A 117 11.23 5.95 -14.29
C GLU A 117 10.55 4.70 -14.87
N LEU A 118 11.34 3.76 -15.42
CA LEU A 118 10.79 2.49 -15.91
C LEU A 118 10.36 1.58 -14.77
N PHE A 119 11.06 1.62 -13.63
CA PHE A 119 10.65 0.91 -12.43
C PHE A 119 9.30 1.46 -11.93
N ASP A 120 9.16 2.78 -11.82
CA ASP A 120 7.91 3.43 -11.44
C ASP A 120 6.76 3.07 -12.39
N ALA A 121 6.99 3.15 -13.71
CA ALA A 121 5.98 2.77 -14.70
C ALA A 121 5.58 1.29 -14.61
N ALA A 122 6.54 0.39 -14.40
CA ALA A 122 6.28 -1.05 -14.24
C ALA A 122 5.54 -1.35 -12.93
N GLN A 123 5.88 -0.68 -11.82
CA GLN A 123 5.14 -0.81 -10.56
C GLN A 123 3.72 -0.29 -10.69
N ASN A 124 3.52 0.85 -11.36
CA ASN A 124 2.18 1.36 -11.62
C ASN A 124 1.36 0.39 -12.49
N ALA A 125 1.96 -0.27 -13.48
CA ALA A 125 1.26 -1.28 -14.28
C ALA A 125 0.84 -2.52 -13.45
N ARG A 126 1.70 -2.98 -12.53
CA ARG A 126 1.36 -4.03 -11.54
C ARG A 126 0.20 -3.58 -10.66
N LEU A 127 0.23 -2.33 -10.18
CA LEU A 127 -0.84 -1.76 -9.37
C LEU A 127 -2.17 -1.78 -10.13
N VAL A 128 -2.22 -1.35 -11.40
CA VAL A 128 -3.47 -1.39 -12.16
C VAL A 128 -4.03 -2.82 -12.28
N ALA A 129 -3.16 -3.82 -12.54
CA ALA A 129 -3.56 -5.21 -12.61
C ALA A 129 -4.09 -5.75 -11.28
N SER A 130 -3.35 -5.53 -10.18
CA SER A 130 -3.82 -5.92 -8.85
C SER A 130 -5.12 -5.19 -8.49
N ALA A 131 -5.23 -3.90 -8.82
CA ALA A 131 -6.39 -3.07 -8.47
C ALA A 131 -7.65 -3.52 -9.21
N GLU A 132 -7.55 -3.89 -10.48
CA GLU A 132 -8.66 -4.48 -11.23
C GLU A 132 -9.17 -5.76 -10.54
N GLN A 133 -8.27 -6.69 -10.25
CA GLN A 133 -8.60 -7.93 -9.55
C GLN A 133 -9.20 -7.65 -8.17
N TYR A 134 -8.61 -6.72 -7.41
CA TYR A 134 -9.08 -6.27 -6.10
C TYR A 134 -10.52 -5.77 -6.16
N TYR A 135 -10.83 -4.80 -7.03
CA TYR A 135 -12.18 -4.24 -7.09
C TYR A 135 -13.21 -5.23 -7.62
N ARG A 136 -12.80 -6.21 -8.44
CA ARG A 136 -13.64 -7.34 -8.85
C ARG A 136 -14.02 -8.24 -7.67
N VAL A 137 -13.07 -8.58 -6.80
CA VAL A 137 -13.32 -9.45 -5.64
C VAL A 137 -13.93 -8.71 -4.45
N MET A 138 -13.69 -7.40 -4.32
CA MET A 138 -14.22 -6.57 -3.24
C MET A 138 -15.76 -6.62 -3.15
N TYR A 139 -16.45 -6.78 -4.29
CA TYR A 139 -17.91 -6.90 -4.33
C TYR A 139 -18.45 -8.16 -3.66
N TYR A 140 -17.70 -9.26 -3.71
CA TYR A 140 -18.08 -10.50 -3.03
C TYR A 140 -17.81 -10.45 -1.52
N GLY A 141 -17.02 -9.46 -1.07
CA GLY A 141 -16.60 -9.33 0.32
C GLY A 141 -15.71 -10.49 0.77
N GLY A 142 -15.48 -10.56 2.08
CA GLY A 142 -14.70 -11.64 2.70
C GLY A 142 -13.18 -11.48 2.63
N PRO A 143 -12.44 -12.46 3.16
CA PRO A 143 -11.00 -12.34 3.41
C PRO A 143 -10.18 -12.26 2.14
N HIS A 144 -10.72 -12.68 1.00
CA HIS A 144 -10.01 -12.69 -0.26
C HIS A 144 -9.62 -11.27 -0.73
N SER A 145 -10.51 -10.28 -0.54
CA SER A 145 -10.21 -8.88 -0.87
C SER A 145 -9.13 -8.29 0.02
N TRP A 146 -9.18 -8.59 1.33
CA TRP A 146 -8.15 -8.21 2.30
C TRP A 146 -6.80 -8.83 1.95
N ASN A 147 -6.78 -10.14 1.74
CA ASN A 147 -5.56 -10.90 1.43
C ASN A 147 -4.90 -10.42 0.14
N LEU A 148 -5.68 -10.12 -0.90
CA LEU A 148 -5.16 -9.59 -2.15
C LEU A 148 -4.46 -8.25 -1.92
N ARG A 149 -5.09 -7.34 -1.16
CA ARG A 149 -4.52 -6.03 -0.86
C ARG A 149 -3.23 -6.12 -0.05
N ASP A 150 -3.21 -6.90 1.04
CA ASP A 150 -2.02 -7.05 1.87
C ASP A 150 -0.89 -7.82 1.17
N THR A 151 -1.23 -8.80 0.33
CA THR A 151 -0.26 -9.49 -0.54
C THR A 151 0.34 -8.53 -1.55
N HIS A 152 -0.48 -7.69 -2.21
CA HIS A 152 0.00 -6.65 -3.11
C HIS A 152 0.97 -5.69 -2.41
N MET A 153 0.62 -5.18 -1.21
CA MET A 153 1.51 -4.31 -0.45
C MET A 153 2.86 -4.98 -0.15
N PHE A 154 2.85 -6.27 0.19
CA PHE A 154 4.06 -7.04 0.44
C PHE A 154 4.90 -7.28 -0.82
N GLU A 155 4.28 -7.59 -1.96
CA GLU A 155 4.97 -7.75 -3.24
C GLU A 155 5.60 -6.43 -3.68
N THR A 156 4.89 -5.31 -3.57
CA THR A 156 5.40 -3.97 -3.85
C THR A 156 6.58 -3.62 -2.95
N LEU A 157 6.52 -3.94 -1.65
CA LEU A 157 7.65 -3.80 -0.74
C LEU A 157 8.87 -4.61 -1.22
N GLY A 158 8.65 -5.85 -1.65
CA GLY A 158 9.69 -6.70 -2.23
C GLY A 158 10.36 -6.06 -3.44
N HIS A 159 9.58 -5.56 -4.40
CA HIS A 159 10.12 -4.88 -5.58
C HIS A 159 10.92 -3.62 -5.23
N VAL A 160 10.47 -2.82 -4.26
CA VAL A 160 11.20 -1.63 -3.80
C VAL A 160 12.54 -2.04 -3.19
N LEU A 161 12.56 -3.04 -2.32
CA LEU A 161 13.82 -3.53 -1.73
C LEU A 161 14.78 -4.07 -2.79
N ASP A 162 14.28 -4.87 -3.74
CA ASP A 162 15.09 -5.44 -4.82
C ASP A 162 15.70 -4.35 -5.73
N ALA A 163 14.93 -3.28 -6.04
CA ALA A 163 15.41 -2.16 -6.84
C ALA A 163 16.52 -1.35 -6.16
N HIS A 164 16.53 -1.28 -4.83
CA HIS A 164 17.56 -0.61 -4.04
C HIS A 164 18.74 -1.53 -3.66
N GLY A 165 18.67 -2.81 -4.03
CA GLY A 165 19.74 -3.78 -3.88
C GLY A 165 19.78 -4.47 -2.50
N PRO A 166 20.72 -5.41 -2.30
CA PRO A 166 20.70 -6.37 -1.19
C PRO A 166 20.90 -5.74 0.21
N ASN A 167 21.38 -4.50 0.27
CA ASN A 167 21.59 -3.78 1.53
C ASN A 167 20.45 -2.79 1.84
N ALA A 168 19.40 -2.77 1.02
CA ALA A 168 18.24 -1.92 1.22
C ALA A 168 17.53 -2.24 2.53
N LYS A 169 17.01 -1.21 3.18
CA LYS A 169 16.17 -1.32 4.37
C LYS A 169 14.89 -0.52 4.13
N ALA A 170 13.81 -0.98 4.73
CA ALA A 170 12.52 -0.31 4.65
C ALA A 170 11.91 -0.13 6.04
N VAL A 171 11.16 0.96 6.20
CA VAL A 171 10.24 1.17 7.31
C VAL A 171 8.84 1.17 6.72
N VAL A 172 8.03 0.18 7.08
CA VAL A 172 6.64 0.10 6.65
C VAL A 172 5.79 0.83 7.68
N TRP A 173 5.27 2.01 7.32
CA TRP A 173 4.37 2.78 8.15
C TRP A 173 2.92 2.50 7.77
N ALA A 174 2.23 1.67 8.55
CA ALA A 174 0.83 1.32 8.33
C ALA A 174 0.12 1.02 9.66
N HIS A 175 -1.22 0.93 9.61
CA HIS A 175 -2.05 0.64 10.77
C HIS A 175 -1.69 -0.73 11.38
N ASN A 176 -1.86 -0.90 12.71
CA ASN A 176 -1.53 -2.14 13.43
C ASN A 176 -2.13 -3.41 12.80
N SER A 177 -3.32 -3.31 12.19
CA SER A 177 -3.96 -4.41 11.47
C SER A 177 -3.14 -4.95 10.31
N HIS A 178 -2.33 -4.10 9.67
CA HIS A 178 -1.46 -4.48 8.56
C HIS A 178 -0.08 -4.95 9.04
N ILE A 179 0.49 -4.33 10.07
CA ILE A 179 1.88 -4.56 10.50
C ILE A 179 2.06 -5.61 11.60
N GLY A 180 0.99 -6.10 12.22
CA GLY A 180 1.05 -7.22 13.17
C GLY A 180 1.33 -8.56 12.48
N ASP A 181 1.43 -9.66 13.23
CA ASP A 181 1.46 -11.01 12.66
C ASP A 181 0.06 -11.64 12.78
N ALA A 182 -0.69 -11.64 11.67
CA ALA A 182 -2.10 -12.06 11.65
C ALA A 182 -2.31 -13.51 12.12
N ARG A 183 -1.30 -14.39 12.08
CA ARG A 183 -1.38 -15.77 12.62
C ARG A 183 -1.73 -15.82 14.10
N TYR A 184 -1.45 -14.74 14.84
CA TYR A 184 -1.68 -14.62 16.27
C TYR A 184 -2.84 -13.68 16.62
N THR A 185 -3.66 -13.30 15.64
CA THR A 185 -4.82 -12.43 15.84
C THR A 185 -6.09 -13.11 15.31
N GLU A 186 -7.25 -12.51 15.59
CA GLU A 186 -8.53 -12.97 15.03
C GLU A 186 -8.49 -13.07 13.49
N MET A 187 -7.72 -12.19 12.82
CA MET A 187 -7.57 -12.18 11.37
C MET A 187 -7.13 -13.54 10.84
N GLY A 188 -6.02 -14.09 11.33
CA GLY A 188 -5.53 -15.39 10.87
C GLY A 188 -6.28 -16.57 11.49
N ILE A 189 -6.76 -16.45 12.73
CA ILE A 189 -7.38 -17.57 13.47
C ILE A 189 -8.80 -17.88 12.98
N SER A 190 -9.62 -16.86 12.70
CA SER A 190 -11.05 -17.06 12.38
C SER A 190 -11.48 -16.49 11.04
N ARG A 191 -10.69 -15.59 10.43
CA ARG A 191 -11.08 -14.93 9.18
C ARG A 191 -10.28 -15.40 7.98
N GLU A 192 -9.25 -16.23 8.14
CA GLU A 192 -8.32 -16.63 7.07
C GLU A 192 -7.65 -15.41 6.41
N GLU A 193 -7.50 -14.31 7.16
CA GLU A 193 -6.89 -13.08 6.71
C GLU A 193 -5.37 -13.08 6.96
N VAL A 194 -4.60 -12.65 5.97
CA VAL A 194 -3.16 -12.38 6.09
C VAL A 194 -2.91 -10.88 6.16
N ASN A 195 -1.72 -10.50 6.65
CA ASN A 195 -1.29 -9.12 6.60
C ASN A 195 0.19 -8.97 6.23
N ILE A 196 0.59 -7.77 5.81
CA ILE A 196 1.98 -7.51 5.39
C ILE A 196 3.00 -7.82 6.50
N GLY A 197 2.66 -7.58 7.77
CA GLY A 197 3.54 -7.91 8.91
C GLY A 197 3.82 -9.41 9.03
N GLN A 198 2.79 -10.25 8.92
CA GLN A 198 2.94 -11.70 8.83
C GLN A 198 3.83 -12.11 7.65
N LEU A 199 3.55 -11.59 6.45
CA LEU A 199 4.31 -11.94 5.24
C LEU A 199 5.79 -11.53 5.36
N CYS A 200 6.05 -10.35 5.93
CA CYS A 200 7.40 -9.89 6.26
C CYS A 200 8.09 -10.82 7.27
N ARG A 201 7.41 -11.21 8.34
CA ARG A 201 7.96 -12.14 9.33
C ARG A 201 8.28 -13.49 8.71
N GLN A 202 7.43 -14.00 7.83
CA GLN A 202 7.63 -15.28 7.15
C GLN A 202 8.80 -15.24 6.16
N ARG A 203 8.98 -14.14 5.41
CA ARG A 203 10.07 -14.00 4.43
C ARG A 203 11.41 -13.62 5.06
N PHE A 204 11.41 -12.68 6.00
CA PHE A 204 12.63 -12.08 6.54
C PHE A 204 13.02 -12.62 7.93
N GLY A 205 12.17 -13.43 8.56
CA GLY A 205 12.46 -14.01 9.88
C GLY A 205 12.76 -12.92 10.92
N ASP A 206 13.89 -13.07 11.62
CA ASP A 206 14.35 -12.14 12.65
C ASP A 206 14.86 -10.80 12.10
N ALA A 207 15.09 -10.69 10.79
CA ALA A 207 15.43 -9.41 10.17
C ALA A 207 14.23 -8.45 10.07
N ALA A 208 13.00 -8.94 10.26
CA ALA A 208 11.81 -8.10 10.40
C ALA A 208 11.53 -7.78 11.87
N ALA A 209 11.21 -6.52 12.16
CA ALA A 209 10.67 -6.09 13.44
C ALA A 209 9.23 -5.58 13.23
N LEU A 210 8.29 -6.08 14.03
CA LEU A 210 6.88 -5.66 13.99
C LEU A 210 6.63 -4.81 15.23
N ILE A 211 6.38 -3.52 15.04
CA ILE A 211 6.28 -2.53 16.14
C ILE A 211 4.86 -1.95 16.13
N GLY A 212 4.02 -2.47 17.02
CA GLY A 212 2.65 -1.97 17.21
C GLY A 212 2.57 -0.78 18.17
N PHE A 213 1.55 0.05 17.99
CA PHE A 213 1.27 1.19 18.87
C PHE A 213 0.00 0.94 19.69
N GLY A 214 0.07 1.15 21.01
CA GLY A 214 -1.09 1.13 21.91
C GLY A 214 -1.38 2.51 22.48
N THR A 215 -2.62 2.74 22.92
CA THR A 215 -2.98 3.94 23.68
C THR A 215 -4.05 3.59 24.72
N HIS A 216 -4.09 4.36 25.82
CA HIS A 216 -5.08 4.20 26.87
C HIS A 216 -6.28 5.15 26.71
N THR A 217 -6.01 6.43 26.55
CA THR A 217 -7.01 7.52 26.48
C THR A 217 -6.53 8.60 25.51
N GLY A 218 -7.36 9.63 25.30
CA GLY A 218 -7.03 10.79 24.49
C GLY A 218 -8.11 11.04 23.45
N THR A 219 -7.70 11.63 22.32
CA THR A 219 -8.59 11.89 21.18
C THR A 219 -7.95 11.40 19.89
N VAL A 220 -8.79 11.10 18.90
CA VAL A 220 -8.37 10.63 17.58
C VAL A 220 -9.21 11.31 16.51
N ALA A 221 -8.60 11.60 15.36
CA ALA A 221 -9.32 12.01 14.16
C ALA A 221 -9.93 10.77 13.48
N ALA A 222 -11.26 10.73 13.34
CA ALA A 222 -11.99 9.61 12.76
C ALA A 222 -13.29 10.08 12.10
N ALA A 223 -13.86 9.28 11.20
CA ALA A 223 -15.19 9.51 10.62
C ALA A 223 -16.19 8.48 11.17
N ASN A 224 -17.50 8.75 11.06
CA ASN A 224 -18.55 7.74 11.34
C ASN A 224 -18.71 6.75 10.19
N ASP A 225 -18.58 7.25 8.96
CA ASP A 225 -18.74 6.48 7.73
C ASP A 225 -17.48 6.61 6.85
N TRP A 226 -17.34 5.68 5.91
CA TRP A 226 -16.29 5.74 4.90
C TRP A 226 -16.44 7.04 4.07
N ASP A 227 -15.31 7.71 3.84
CA ASP A 227 -15.25 9.05 3.21
C ASP A 227 -16.11 10.14 3.88
N GLY A 228 -16.60 9.90 5.09
CA GLY A 228 -17.25 10.90 5.91
C GLY A 228 -16.32 12.02 6.37
N GLU A 229 -16.92 13.10 6.88
CA GLU A 229 -16.17 14.21 7.45
C GLU A 229 -15.35 13.77 8.66
N MET A 230 -14.19 14.41 8.81
CA MET A 230 -13.28 14.14 9.92
C MET A 230 -13.83 14.76 11.19
N GLU A 231 -13.93 13.96 12.24
CA GLU A 231 -14.34 14.36 13.57
C GLU A 231 -13.23 14.03 14.57
N ILE A 232 -13.10 14.86 15.61
CA ILE A 232 -12.27 14.53 16.76
C ILE A 232 -13.12 13.74 17.75
N LYS A 233 -12.75 12.49 17.98
CA LYS A 233 -13.48 11.56 18.86
C LYS A 233 -12.64 11.20 20.07
N SER A 234 -13.29 11.08 21.22
CA SER A 234 -12.65 10.61 22.45
C SER A 234 -12.36 9.11 22.35
N VAL A 235 -11.10 8.74 22.63
CA VAL A 235 -10.71 7.35 22.78
C VAL A 235 -11.31 6.81 24.08
N ARG A 236 -12.00 5.67 24.00
CA ARG A 236 -12.50 5.00 25.20
C ARG A 236 -11.30 4.51 26.02
N PRO A 237 -11.29 4.70 27.34
CA PRO A 237 -10.29 4.09 28.21
C PRO A 237 -10.12 2.60 27.89
N SER A 238 -8.88 2.12 27.93
CA SER A 238 -8.60 0.71 27.65
C SER A 238 -9.42 -0.22 28.56
N ARG A 239 -9.80 -1.39 28.04
CA ARG A 239 -10.56 -2.37 28.82
C ARG A 239 -9.71 -2.92 29.95
N GLU A 240 -10.33 -3.26 31.07
CA GLU A 240 -9.62 -3.79 32.25
C GLU A 240 -8.83 -5.08 31.96
N ASP A 241 -9.25 -5.84 30.94
CA ASP A 241 -8.64 -7.10 30.52
C ASP A 241 -7.64 -6.96 29.34
N SER A 242 -7.22 -5.74 28.98
CA SER A 242 -6.35 -5.50 27.81
C SER A 242 -4.89 -5.20 28.15
N TYR A 243 -3.99 -5.45 27.18
CA TYR A 243 -2.58 -5.09 27.31
C TYR A 243 -2.37 -3.59 27.55
N GLU A 244 -3.19 -2.72 26.94
CA GLU A 244 -3.11 -1.28 27.12
C GLU A 244 -3.46 -0.87 28.56
N ARG A 245 -4.34 -1.59 29.25
CA ARG A 245 -4.60 -1.36 30.68
C ARG A 245 -3.38 -1.69 31.52
N LEU A 246 -2.76 -2.85 31.31
CA LEU A 246 -1.53 -3.25 32.01
C LEU A 246 -0.41 -2.22 31.76
N CYS A 247 -0.26 -1.76 30.52
CA CYS A 247 0.71 -0.71 30.16
C CYS A 247 0.41 0.61 30.86
N HIS A 248 -0.86 1.00 30.96
CA HIS A 248 -1.27 2.24 31.64
C HIS A 248 -1.01 2.17 33.15
N GLU A 249 -1.32 1.04 33.78
CA GLU A 249 -1.14 0.82 35.23
C GLU A 249 0.33 0.77 35.65
N ALA A 250 1.26 0.53 34.72
CA ALA A 250 2.69 0.63 34.97
C ALA A 250 3.13 2.06 35.38
N GLY A 251 2.30 3.09 35.14
CA GLY A 251 2.58 4.47 35.53
C GLY A 251 3.71 5.12 34.73
N ILE A 252 4.04 4.58 33.55
CA ILE A 252 5.07 5.10 32.65
C ILE A 252 4.38 5.76 31.45
N ASP A 253 4.57 7.07 31.28
CA ASP A 253 3.87 7.86 30.26
C ASP A 253 4.08 7.35 28.82
N ARG A 254 5.32 6.96 28.47
CA ARG A 254 5.70 6.44 27.14
C ARG A 254 6.85 5.45 27.29
N PHE A 255 6.68 4.25 26.77
CA PHE A 255 7.73 3.24 26.77
C PHE A 255 7.59 2.29 25.57
N LEU A 256 8.66 1.55 25.31
CA LEU A 256 8.66 0.41 24.38
C LEU A 256 8.71 -0.87 25.21
N LEU A 257 7.84 -1.82 24.89
CA LEU A 257 7.84 -3.15 25.49
C LEU A 257 8.28 -4.16 24.44
N ASP A 258 9.41 -4.84 24.71
CA ASP A 258 9.84 -5.97 23.90
C ASP A 258 9.17 -7.24 24.43
N LEU A 259 8.20 -7.76 23.68
CA LEU A 259 7.45 -8.97 24.05
C LEU A 259 8.21 -10.27 23.76
N ALA A 260 9.40 -10.20 23.14
CA ALA A 260 10.22 -11.37 22.83
C ALA A 260 11.24 -11.71 23.94
N ARG A 261 11.31 -10.91 25.01
CA ARG A 261 12.24 -11.05 26.13
C ARG A 261 11.51 -11.11 27.46
#